data_AF-A0A089WUH8-F1
#
_entry.id   AF-A0A089WUH8-F1
#
_cell.length_a   1.000
_cell.length_b   1.000
_cell.length_c   1.000
_cell.angle_alpha   90.00
_cell.angle_beta   90.00
_cell.angle_gamma   90.00
#
_symmetry.space_group_name_H-M   'P 1'
#
loop_
_entity.id
_entity.type
_entity.pdbx_description
1 polymer ?
#
loop_
_entity_poly.entity_id
_entity_poly.type
_entity_poly.pdbx_seq_one_letter_code
_entity_poly.pdbx_strand_id
1 'polypeptide(L)'
;MIGEHIPEEHERARAELADQVAQFLAQGGKIQDCGNVGTVHRPPSVRRYPEQAQAAAPTPAPPAPIAAPAATVEAKSVPPTPRPGRSTLRQFEQRQLKRQARMLERAELIDKIRAYSYTSLSRDAVSKLLGISNQQLSKLALQHDINFPKWRRPA
;
A
#
# COMPACT_ATOMS: atom_id res chain seq x y z
N MET A 1 -5.30 -21.55 22.12
CA MET A 1 -6.51 -20.75 22.41
C MET A 1 -6.07 -19.31 22.49
N ILE A 2 -6.35 -18.49 21.49
CA ILE A 2 -6.07 -17.05 21.53
C ILE A 2 -7.37 -16.38 21.14
N GLY A 3 -8.23 -16.21 22.11
CA GLY A 3 -9.56 -15.64 21.94
C GLY A 3 -9.92 -14.92 23.23
N GLU A 4 -10.40 -13.70 23.05
CA GLU A 4 -11.19 -12.94 24.02
C GLU A 4 -10.44 -12.32 25.19
N HIS A 5 -9.79 -11.17 24.96
CA HIS A 5 -9.62 -10.20 26.05
C HIS A 5 -9.47 -8.73 25.62
N ILE A 6 -10.27 -8.22 24.67
CA ILE A 6 -10.30 -6.77 24.38
C ILE A 6 -11.68 -6.18 24.02
N PRO A 7 -12.87 -6.72 24.36
CA PRO A 7 -14.11 -5.96 24.13
C PRO A 7 -14.26 -4.79 25.14
N GLU A 8 -13.97 -5.02 26.43
CA GLU A 8 -14.26 -4.02 27.47
C GLU A 8 -13.40 -2.75 27.40
N GLU A 9 -12.12 -2.87 27.04
CA GLU A 9 -11.24 -1.70 26.92
C GLU A 9 -11.67 -0.78 25.77
N HIS A 10 -12.11 -1.37 24.66
CA HIS A 10 -12.67 -0.63 23.53
C HIS A 10 -14.00 0.03 23.88
N GLU A 11 -14.83 -0.61 24.69
CA GLU A 11 -16.10 -0.02 25.16
C GLU A 11 -15.87 1.15 26.11
N ARG A 12 -14.93 1.03 27.07
CA ARG A 12 -14.53 2.14 27.93
C ARG A 12 -13.97 3.32 27.14
N ALA A 13 -13.06 3.05 26.19
CA ALA A 13 -12.51 4.09 25.33
C ALA A 13 -13.59 4.78 24.46
N ARG A 14 -14.60 4.05 24.02
CA ARG A 14 -15.74 4.63 23.28
C ARG A 14 -16.64 5.48 24.17
N ALA A 15 -16.89 5.05 25.41
CA ALA A 15 -17.68 5.80 26.37
C ALA A 15 -16.99 7.13 26.76
N GLU A 16 -15.69 7.07 27.08
CA GLU A 16 -14.90 8.27 27.40
C GLU A 16 -14.86 9.26 26.22
N LEU A 17 -14.71 8.75 24.98
CA LEU A 17 -14.74 9.59 23.80
C LEU A 17 -16.13 10.24 23.59
N ALA A 18 -17.21 9.52 23.87
CA ALA A 18 -18.57 10.06 23.77
C ALA A 18 -18.80 11.20 24.76
N ASP A 19 -18.32 11.06 26.00
CA ASP A 19 -18.40 12.11 27.02
C ASP A 19 -17.60 13.35 26.63
N GLN A 20 -16.39 13.17 26.08
CA GLN A 20 -15.57 14.28 25.58
C GLN A 20 -16.25 15.03 24.43
N VAL A 21 -16.86 14.31 23.48
CA VAL A 21 -17.61 14.92 22.38
C VAL A 21 -18.82 15.68 22.92
N ALA A 22 -19.55 15.13 23.89
CA ALA A 22 -20.68 15.80 24.52
C ALA A 22 -20.26 17.10 25.24
N GLN A 23 -19.15 17.08 25.98
CA GLN A 23 -18.59 18.27 26.63
C GLN A 23 -18.16 19.32 25.61
N PHE A 24 -17.49 18.91 24.52
CA PHE A 24 -17.06 19.81 23.45
C PHE A 24 -18.24 20.49 22.76
N LEU A 25 -19.32 19.75 22.51
CA LEU A 25 -20.56 20.31 21.95
C LEU A 25 -21.26 21.24 22.96
N ALA A 26 -21.30 20.89 24.24
CA ALA A 26 -21.86 21.74 25.30
C ALA A 26 -21.10 23.06 25.47
N GLN A 27 -19.78 23.07 25.24
CA GLN A 27 -18.93 24.27 25.22
C GLN A 27 -19.07 25.10 23.92
N GLY A 28 -19.94 24.70 22.99
CA GLY A 28 -20.17 25.41 21.73
C GLY A 28 -19.15 25.09 20.64
N GLY A 29 -18.37 24.01 20.78
CA GLY A 29 -17.44 23.52 19.78
C GLY A 29 -18.17 23.06 18.51
N LYS A 30 -17.59 23.39 17.34
CA LYS A 30 -18.10 22.96 16.03
C LYS A 30 -17.19 21.88 15.46
N ILE A 31 -17.74 20.70 15.18
CA ILE A 31 -17.01 19.62 14.49
C ILE A 31 -17.15 19.84 12.99
N GLN A 32 -16.04 20.14 12.31
CA GLN A 32 -16.01 20.18 10.85
C GLN A 32 -15.66 18.80 10.33
N ASP A 33 -16.56 18.22 9.53
CA ASP A 33 -16.23 17.04 8.72
C ASP A 33 -15.32 17.50 7.57
N CYS A 34 -14.02 17.33 7.75
CA CYS A 34 -13.06 17.41 6.67
C CYS A 34 -13.24 16.16 5.80
N GLY A 35 -14.28 16.18 4.97
CA GLY A 35 -14.68 15.08 4.11
C GLY A 35 -13.47 14.42 3.46
N ASN A 36 -13.45 13.08 3.48
CA ASN A 36 -12.30 12.22 3.15
C ASN A 36 -11.36 12.87 2.12
N VAL A 37 -10.34 13.57 2.62
CA VAL A 37 -9.31 14.20 1.79
C VAL A 37 -8.41 13.06 1.34
N GLY A 38 -8.93 12.30 0.38
CA GLY A 38 -8.29 11.10 -0.14
C GLY A 38 -6.87 11.45 -0.52
N THR A 39 -5.90 10.95 0.24
CA THR A 39 -4.50 11.16 -0.10
C THR A 39 -4.25 10.42 -1.41
N VAL A 40 -4.20 11.18 -2.51
CA VAL A 40 -3.86 10.63 -3.83
C VAL A 40 -2.38 10.31 -3.80
N HIS A 41 -2.04 9.12 -3.31
CA HIS A 41 -0.70 8.57 -3.47
C HIS A 41 -0.50 8.25 -4.94
N ARG A 42 0.07 9.20 -5.70
CA ARG A 42 0.57 8.93 -7.05
C ARG A 42 1.68 7.88 -6.92
N PRO A 43 1.56 6.69 -7.53
CA PRO A 43 2.64 5.72 -7.50
C PRO A 43 3.88 6.32 -8.18
N PRO A 44 5.10 5.99 -7.71
CA PRO A 44 6.31 6.43 -8.38
C PRO A 44 6.31 5.92 -9.83
N SER A 45 6.68 6.79 -10.78
CA SER A 45 6.81 6.40 -12.18
C SER A 45 7.88 5.32 -12.30
N VAL A 46 7.49 4.10 -12.68
CA VAL A 46 8.45 3.06 -13.04
C VAL A 46 9.18 3.54 -14.30
N ARG A 47 10.50 3.71 -14.20
CA ARG A 47 11.36 3.95 -15.36
C ARG A 47 11.27 2.71 -16.25
N ARG A 48 10.61 2.80 -17.41
CA ARG A 48 10.67 1.70 -18.41
C ARG A 48 12.15 1.49 -18.75
N TYR A 49 12.65 0.29 -18.50
CA TYR A 49 13.96 -0.11 -18.98
C TYR A 49 13.92 -0.17 -20.52
N PRO A 50 14.98 0.30 -21.21
CA PRO A 50 15.03 0.33 -22.68
C PRO A 50 14.92 -1.06 -23.33
N GLU A 51 15.17 -2.13 -22.57
CA GLU A 51 15.04 -3.51 -23.03
C GLU A 51 13.59 -3.90 -23.38
N GLN A 52 12.59 -3.26 -22.76
CA GLN A 52 11.17 -3.53 -23.05
C GLN A 52 10.61 -2.75 -24.25
N ALA A 53 11.43 -1.93 -24.92
CA ALA A 53 11.01 -1.10 -26.05
C ALA A 53 11.28 -1.72 -27.43
N GLN A 54 11.95 -2.88 -27.50
CA GLN A 54 12.29 -3.53 -28.77
C GLN A 54 11.38 -4.73 -29.06
N ALA A 55 10.10 -4.43 -29.25
CA ALA A 55 9.19 -5.26 -30.03
C ALA A 55 8.18 -4.34 -30.74
N ALA A 56 8.70 -3.29 -31.38
CA ALA A 56 7.91 -2.40 -32.22
C ALA A 56 8.09 -2.83 -33.69
N ALA A 57 6.96 -3.18 -34.29
CA ALA A 57 6.71 -3.43 -35.71
C ALA A 57 7.35 -2.37 -36.64
N PRO A 58 7.55 -2.69 -37.94
CA PRO A 58 8.30 -1.86 -38.88
C PRO A 58 7.71 -0.45 -39.04
N THR A 59 8.61 0.53 -39.13
CA THR A 59 8.37 1.96 -39.36
C THR A 59 7.54 2.19 -40.63
N PRO A 60 6.41 2.92 -40.60
CA PRO A 60 5.86 3.51 -41.81
C PRO A 60 6.60 4.82 -42.16
N ALA A 61 6.98 4.96 -43.43
CA ALA A 61 7.59 6.15 -44.02
C ALA A 61 6.67 7.39 -43.92
N PRO A 62 7.22 8.62 -43.93
CA PRO A 62 6.40 9.83 -43.87
C PRO A 62 5.64 10.07 -45.19
N PRO A 63 4.31 10.30 -45.18
CA PRO A 63 3.58 10.68 -46.38
C PRO A 63 3.67 12.19 -46.66
N ALA A 64 3.90 12.53 -47.94
CA ALA A 64 3.86 13.88 -48.52
C ALA A 64 2.46 14.52 -48.43
N PRO A 65 2.33 15.87 -48.58
CA PRO A 65 1.06 16.56 -48.38
C PRO A 65 0.15 16.37 -49.58
N ILE A 66 -1.02 15.73 -49.39
CA ILE A 66 -2.04 15.59 -50.43
C ILE A 66 -3.28 16.37 -49.98
N ALA A 67 -3.68 17.28 -50.87
CA ALA A 67 -4.82 18.17 -50.75
C ALA A 67 -6.16 17.43 -50.54
N ALA A 68 -7.12 18.14 -49.92
CA ALA A 68 -8.48 17.67 -49.67
C ALA A 68 -9.17 17.12 -50.92
N PRO A 69 -10.03 16.09 -50.75
CA PRO A 69 -11.45 16.36 -50.94
C PRO A 69 -12.38 15.65 -49.94
N ALA A 70 -13.57 16.23 -49.81
CA ALA A 70 -14.71 15.77 -49.03
C ALA A 70 -15.16 14.35 -49.40
N ALA A 71 -15.37 13.48 -48.40
CA ALA A 71 -16.33 12.36 -48.42
C ALA A 71 -16.39 11.68 -47.04
N THR A 72 -17.61 11.63 -46.48
CA THR A 72 -18.16 10.61 -45.57
C THR A 72 -17.19 9.89 -44.60
N VAL A 73 -17.14 10.34 -43.35
CA VAL A 73 -16.49 9.59 -42.26
C VAL A 73 -17.51 8.62 -41.65
N GLU A 74 -17.38 7.35 -42.03
CA GLU A 74 -17.88 6.21 -41.28
C GLU A 74 -17.32 6.26 -39.84
N ALA A 75 -18.22 6.28 -38.86
CA ALA A 75 -17.88 6.27 -37.45
C ALA A 75 -17.26 4.92 -37.05
N LYS A 76 -15.95 4.77 -37.21
CA LYS A 76 -15.18 3.71 -36.54
C LYS A 76 -15.19 3.99 -35.04
N SER A 77 -16.00 3.20 -34.36
CA SER A 77 -16.12 3.05 -32.91
C SER A 77 -14.79 3.22 -32.18
N VAL A 78 -14.73 4.25 -31.34
CA VAL A 78 -13.75 4.43 -30.27
C VAL A 78 -13.70 3.13 -29.44
N PRO A 79 -12.51 2.53 -29.18
CA PRO A 79 -12.45 1.44 -28.21
C PRO A 79 -12.89 2.04 -26.86
N PRO A 80 -13.96 1.52 -26.23
CA PRO A 80 -14.42 2.07 -24.97
C PRO A 80 -13.28 1.92 -23.96
N THR A 81 -12.99 3.03 -23.28
CA THR A 81 -12.26 3.05 -22.02
C THR A 81 -12.68 1.85 -21.17
N PRO A 82 -11.74 1.15 -20.48
CA PRO A 82 -12.11 0.06 -19.61
C PRO A 82 -13.01 0.62 -18.49
N ARG A 83 -14.32 0.47 -18.69
CA ARG A 83 -15.34 0.72 -17.69
C ARG A 83 -14.90 -0.06 -16.45
N PRO A 84 -14.84 0.53 -15.25
CA PRO A 84 -14.56 -0.25 -14.06
C PRO A 84 -15.61 -1.34 -13.99
N GLY A 85 -15.18 -2.58 -14.23
CA GLY A 85 -16.06 -3.73 -14.15
C GLY A 85 -16.71 -3.75 -12.78
N ARG A 86 -17.98 -4.14 -12.70
CA ARG A 86 -18.64 -4.50 -11.44
C ARG A 86 -17.73 -5.52 -10.74
N SER A 87 -16.82 -5.08 -9.85
CA SER A 87 -16.18 -6.00 -8.94
C SER A 87 -17.32 -6.55 -8.11
N THR A 88 -17.60 -7.84 -8.25
CA THR A 88 -18.62 -8.48 -7.42
C THR A 88 -18.25 -8.25 -5.94
N LEU A 89 -19.22 -8.14 -5.04
CA LEU A 89 -18.97 -8.02 -3.59
C LEU A 89 -17.95 -9.07 -3.12
N ARG A 90 -18.10 -10.30 -3.65
CA ARG A 90 -17.17 -11.42 -3.45
C ARG A 90 -15.71 -11.12 -3.84
N GLN A 91 -15.47 -10.42 -4.95
CA GLN A 91 -14.10 -10.04 -5.36
C GLN A 91 -13.51 -8.97 -4.43
N PHE A 92 -14.34 -8.04 -3.95
CA PHE A 92 -13.89 -7.04 -2.98
C PHE A 92 -13.52 -7.68 -1.65
N GLU A 93 -14.37 -8.57 -1.12
CA GLU A 93 -14.11 -9.35 0.09
C GLU A 93 -12.83 -10.17 -0.04
N GLN A 94 -12.63 -10.87 -1.16
CA GLN A 94 -11.39 -11.62 -1.40
C GLN A 94 -10.14 -10.72 -1.41
N ARG A 95 -10.24 -9.48 -1.92
CA ARG A 95 -9.12 -8.52 -1.85
C ARG A 95 -8.87 -8.07 -0.41
N GLN A 96 -9.92 -7.83 0.37
CA GLN A 96 -9.80 -7.46 1.78
C GLN A 96 -9.18 -8.59 2.59
N LEU A 97 -9.68 -9.83 2.43
CA LEU A 97 -9.13 -11.01 3.09
C LEU A 97 -7.65 -11.21 2.75
N LYS A 98 -7.27 -11.08 1.47
CA LYS A 98 -5.85 -11.16 1.07
C LYS A 98 -5.02 -10.02 1.67
N ARG A 99 -5.57 -8.80 1.76
CA ARG A 99 -4.88 -7.67 2.41
C ARG A 99 -4.68 -7.94 3.90
N GLN A 100 -5.71 -8.44 4.59
CA GLN A 100 -5.64 -8.81 6.00
C GLN A 100 -4.63 -9.93 6.24
N ALA A 101 -4.67 -11.00 5.44
CA ALA A 101 -3.70 -12.10 5.53
C ALA A 101 -2.25 -11.60 5.42
N ARG A 102 -1.97 -10.73 4.43
CA ARG A 102 -0.63 -10.11 4.29
C ARG A 102 -0.24 -9.24 5.47
N MET A 103 -1.20 -8.59 6.13
CA MET A 103 -0.93 -7.78 7.33
C MET A 103 -0.62 -8.67 8.54
N LEU A 104 -1.34 -9.78 8.71
CA LEU A 104 -1.10 -10.75 9.77
C LEU A 104 0.26 -11.44 9.60
N GLU A 105 0.56 -11.94 8.40
CA GLU A 105 1.87 -12.52 8.07
C GLU A 105 3.02 -11.54 8.37
N ARG A 106 2.80 -10.25 8.07
CA ARG A 106 3.78 -9.20 8.36
C ARG A 106 3.91 -8.95 9.86
N ALA A 107 2.82 -8.98 10.62
CA ALA A 107 2.86 -8.84 12.08
C ALA A 107 3.65 -9.98 12.73
N GLU A 108 3.40 -11.22 12.33
CA GLU A 108 4.16 -12.39 12.81
C GLU A 108 5.66 -12.27 12.48
N LEU A 109 5.98 -11.74 11.30
CA LEU A 109 7.36 -11.46 10.90
C LEU A 109 8.02 -10.46 11.84
N ILE A 110 7.30 -9.39 12.21
CA ILE A 110 7.78 -8.35 13.12
C ILE A 110 8.01 -8.91 14.52
N ASP A 111 7.12 -9.77 15.01
CA ASP A 111 7.27 -10.40 16.31
C ASP A 111 8.49 -11.32 16.37
N LYS A 112 8.74 -12.09 15.29
CA LYS A 112 9.98 -12.86 15.14
C LYS A 112 11.21 -11.94 15.14
N ILE A 113 11.15 -10.85 14.38
CA ILE A 113 12.24 -9.86 14.32
C ILE A 113 12.51 -9.26 15.72
N ARG A 114 11.47 -8.95 16.50
CA ARG A 114 11.60 -8.49 17.88
C ARG A 114 12.25 -9.55 18.76
N ALA A 115 11.78 -10.80 18.69
CA ALA A 115 12.37 -11.90 19.45
C ALA A 115 13.88 -12.05 19.20
N TYR A 116 14.31 -11.95 17.93
CA TYR A 116 15.73 -12.05 17.58
C TYR A 116 16.57 -10.82 17.98
N SER A 117 15.96 -9.63 18.09
CA SER A 117 16.64 -8.44 18.61
C SER A 117 17.11 -8.67 20.06
N TYR A 118 16.31 -9.34 20.89
CA TYR A 118 16.68 -9.67 22.28
C TYR A 118 17.81 -10.71 22.38
N THR A 119 17.99 -11.58 21.39
CA THR A 119 19.03 -12.62 21.37
C THR A 119 20.42 -12.08 20.97
N SER A 120 20.59 -10.76 20.80
CA SER A 120 21.85 -10.11 20.39
C SER A 120 22.41 -10.56 19.03
N LEU A 121 21.54 -11.10 18.16
CA LEU A 121 21.93 -11.51 16.81
C LEU A 121 22.18 -10.29 15.91
N SER A 122 23.10 -10.45 14.94
CA SER A 122 23.35 -9.43 13.93
C SER A 122 22.17 -9.32 12.97
N ARG A 123 21.95 -8.11 12.43
CA ARG A 123 20.93 -7.89 11.39
C ARG A 123 21.10 -8.84 10.19
N ASP A 124 22.34 -9.15 9.82
CA ASP A 124 22.64 -10.06 8.71
C ASP A 124 22.30 -11.52 9.03
N ALA A 125 22.56 -11.96 10.27
CA ALA A 125 22.17 -13.28 10.74
C ALA A 125 20.64 -13.44 10.76
N VAL A 126 19.92 -12.42 11.24
CA VAL A 126 18.45 -12.40 11.25
C VAL A 126 17.88 -12.41 9.82
N SER A 127 18.50 -11.69 8.88
CA SER A 127 18.12 -11.69 7.46
C SER A 127 18.24 -13.09 6.85
N LYS A 128 19.33 -13.80 7.09
CA LYS A 128 19.54 -15.18 6.60
C LYS A 128 18.59 -16.19 7.23
N LEU A 129 18.34 -16.05 8.53
CA LEU A 129 17.48 -16.98 9.28
C LEU A 129 16.00 -16.85 8.90
N LEU A 130 15.54 -15.62 8.64
CA LEU A 130 14.17 -15.34 8.22
C LEU A 130 13.96 -15.42 6.70
N GLY A 131 15.03 -15.50 5.90
CA GLY A 131 14.95 -15.51 4.44
C GLY A 131 14.46 -14.18 3.84
N ILE A 132 14.58 -13.07 4.57
CA ILE A 132 14.12 -11.74 4.14
C ILE A 132 15.33 -10.92 3.68
N SER A 133 15.15 -10.06 2.67
CA SER A 133 16.20 -9.12 2.27
C SER A 133 16.59 -8.14 3.40
N ASN A 134 17.89 -7.82 3.48
CA ASN A 134 18.40 -6.83 4.45
C ASN A 134 17.72 -5.45 4.33
N GLN A 135 17.31 -5.05 3.12
CA GLN A 135 16.57 -3.80 2.89
C GLN A 135 15.17 -3.86 3.51
N GLN A 136 14.43 -4.95 3.29
CA GLN A 136 13.10 -5.13 3.89
C GLN A 136 13.19 -5.20 5.42
N LEU A 137 14.18 -5.93 5.95
CA LEU A 137 14.43 -5.98 7.39
C LEU A 137 14.72 -4.58 7.96
N SER A 138 15.56 -3.79 7.29
CA SER A 138 15.85 -2.40 7.69
C SER A 138 14.61 -1.52 7.68
N LYS A 139 13.77 -1.65 6.65
CA LYS A 139 12.51 -0.90 6.55
C LYS A 139 11.55 -1.26 7.68
N LEU A 140 11.41 -2.55 8.00
CA LEU A 140 10.56 -3.02 9.10
C LEU A 140 11.11 -2.58 10.46
N ALA A 141 12.43 -2.66 10.65
CA ALA A 141 13.08 -2.23 11.89
C ALA A 141 12.86 -0.73 12.16
N LEU A 142 12.98 0.11 11.13
CA LEU A 142 12.72 1.55 11.23
C LEU A 142 11.24 1.87 11.50
N GLN A 143 10.32 1.11 10.93
CA GLN A 143 8.88 1.34 11.11
C GLN A 143 8.35 0.94 12.48
N HIS A 144 9.03 0.01 13.16
CA HIS A 144 8.61 -0.56 14.43
C HIS A 144 9.62 -0.31 15.57
N ASP A 145 10.55 0.64 15.35
CA ASP A 145 11.60 1.07 16.29
C ASP A 145 12.43 -0.09 16.88
N ILE A 146 12.73 -1.09 16.05
CA ILE A 146 13.51 -2.26 16.47
C ILE A 146 14.99 -1.95 16.26
N ASN A 147 15.72 -1.85 17.37
CA ASN A 147 17.15 -1.61 17.32
C ASN A 147 17.92 -2.93 17.17
N PHE A 148 18.94 -2.92 16.30
CA PHE A 148 19.89 -4.00 16.18
C PHE A 148 21.28 -3.50 16.54
N PRO A 149 22.10 -4.31 17.25
CA PRO A 149 23.48 -3.95 17.49
C PRO A 149 24.18 -3.71 16.15
N LYS A 150 24.61 -2.47 15.91
CA LYS A 150 25.35 -2.11 14.69
C LYS A 150 26.71 -2.76 14.77
N TRP A 151 26.95 -3.75 13.92
CA TRP A 151 28.26 -4.38 13.81
C TRP A 151 29.30 -3.33 13.43
N ARG A 152 30.22 -3.05 14.36
CA ARG A 152 31.39 -2.20 14.13
C ARG A 152 32.41 -3.05 13.39
N ARG A 153 32.79 -2.65 12.17
CA ARG A 153 33.92 -3.29 11.47
C ARG A 153 35.16 -3.11 12.37
N PRO A 154 35.94 -4.18 12.66
CA PRO A 154 37.26 -3.98 13.25
C PRO A 154 38.09 -3.14 12.26
N ALA A 155 38.80 -2.15 12.80
CA ALA A 155 39.63 -1.21 12.05
C ALA A 155 40.82 -1.91 11.39
#